data_AF-A0A850QYQ7-F1
#
_entry.id   AF-A0A850QYQ7-F1
#
_cell.length_a   1.000
_cell.length_b   1.000
_cell.length_c   1.000
_cell.angle_alpha   90.00
_cell.angle_beta   90.00
_cell.angle_gamma   90.00
#
_symmetry.space_group_name_H-M   'P 1'
#
loop_
_entity.id
_entity.type
_entity.pdbx_description
1 polymer ?
#
loop_
_entity_poly.entity_id
_entity_poly.type
_entity_poly.pdbx_seq_one_letter_code
_entity_poly.pdbx_strand_id
1 'polypeptide(L)'
;MFRNAIIGIGLGVILISAQGFYSTMTTLAKYHFSTSYPSLSQEKLKMTLQHGRIKEQLVVYDKEQKVILTKQLNGWFFRLFDHYY
;
A
#
# COMPACT_ATOMS: atom_id res chain seq x y z
N MET A 1 -38.73 -14.64 0.18
CA MET A 1 -37.60 -14.30 1.07
C MET A 1 -36.27 -14.13 0.33
N PHE A 2 -35.88 -15.06 -0.54
CA PHE A 2 -34.58 -15.00 -1.26
C PHE A 2 -34.33 -13.73 -2.10
N ARG A 3 -35.33 -13.19 -2.80
CA ARG A 3 -35.18 -11.97 -3.61
C ARG A 3 -34.71 -10.76 -2.78
N ASN A 4 -35.30 -10.56 -1.61
CA ASN A 4 -34.97 -9.44 -0.73
C ASN A 4 -33.58 -9.64 -0.10
N ALA A 5 -33.19 -10.88 0.19
CA ALA A 5 -31.85 -11.21 0.67
C ALA A 5 -30.78 -10.91 -0.39
N ILE A 6 -31.01 -11.28 -1.66
CA ILE A 6 -30.09 -10.99 -2.77
C ILE A 6 -29.93 -9.48 -2.97
N ILE A 7 -31.04 -8.73 -2.91
CA ILE A 7 -31.00 -7.25 -3.00
C ILE A 7 -30.21 -6.67 -1.82
N GLY A 8 -30.44 -7.15 -0.60
CA GLY A 8 -29.70 -6.71 0.58
C GLY A 8 -28.20 -6.98 0.48
N ILE A 9 -27.81 -8.16 0.01
CA ILE A 9 -26.39 -8.52 -0.22
C ILE A 9 -25.80 -7.62 -1.30
N GLY A 10 -26.50 -7.43 -2.43
CA GLY A 10 -26.03 -6.57 -3.52
C GLY A 10 -25.80 -5.13 -3.07
N LEU A 11 -26.74 -4.57 -2.31
CA LEU A 11 -26.60 -3.23 -1.74
C LEU A 11 -25.43 -3.14 -0.76
N GLY A 12 -25.24 -4.16 0.09
CA GLY A 12 -24.10 -4.24 1.00
C GLY A 12 -22.76 -4.22 0.26
N VAL A 13 -22.63 -5.02 -0.79
CA VAL A 13 -21.41 -5.07 -1.63
C VAL A 13 -21.15 -3.72 -2.29
N ILE A 14 -22.18 -3.06 -2.82
CA ILE A 14 -22.07 -1.74 -3.46
C ILE A 14 -21.58 -0.70 -2.45
N LEU A 15 -22.18 -0.65 -1.26
CA LEU A 15 -21.82 0.33 -0.24
C LEU A 15 -20.38 0.14 0.25
N ILE A 16 -19.97 -1.10 0.53
CA ILE A 16 -18.60 -1.43 0.95
C ILE A 16 -17.60 -1.06 -0.15
N SER A 17 -17.93 -1.35 -1.41
CA SER A 17 -17.08 -1.01 -2.55
C SER A 17 -16.97 0.50 -2.76
N ALA A 18 -18.08 1.24 -2.61
CA ALA A 18 -18.09 2.69 -2.71
C ALA A 18 -17.24 3.35 -1.61
N GLN A 19 -17.36 2.86 -0.37
CA GLN A 19 -16.53 3.31 0.74
C GLN A 19 -15.05 3.03 0.48
N GLY A 20 -14.71 1.82 0.01
CA GLY A 20 -13.33 1.46 -0.32
C GLY A 20 -12.77 2.32 -1.46
N PHE A 21 -13.58 2.61 -2.48
CA PHE A 21 -13.19 3.48 -3.59
C PHE A 21 -12.92 4.90 -3.11
N TYR A 22 -13.82 5.46 -2.30
CA TYR A 22 -13.64 6.79 -1.72
C TYR A 22 -12.36 6.87 -0.88
N SER A 23 -12.14 5.90 0.02
CA SER A 23 -10.92 5.84 0.85
C SER A 23 -9.65 5.71 0.00
N THR A 24 -9.69 4.90 -1.06
CA THR A 24 -8.59 4.74 -2.02
C THR A 24 -8.25 6.05 -2.71
N MET A 25 -9.27 6.76 -3.20
CA MET A 25 -9.09 8.01 -3.92
C MET A 25 -8.62 9.13 -3.00
N THR A 26 -9.03 9.17 -1.73
CA THR A 26 -8.58 10.20 -0.78
C THR A 26 -7.24 9.88 -0.12
N THR A 27 -6.69 8.68 -0.32
CA THR A 27 -5.42 8.29 0.32
C THR A 27 -4.24 9.08 -0.25
N LEU A 28 -3.49 9.69 0.66
CA LEU A 28 -2.26 10.42 0.37
C LEU A 28 -1.27 10.21 1.53
N ALA A 29 -0.40 9.21 1.40
CA ALA A 29 0.47 8.75 2.48
C ALA A 29 1.88 8.42 1.99
N LYS A 30 2.87 8.61 2.86
CA LYS A 30 4.28 8.32 2.59
C LYS A 30 4.88 7.61 3.78
N TYR A 31 5.53 6.47 3.53
CA TYR A 31 6.20 5.66 4.55
C TYR A 31 7.67 5.50 4.20
N HIS A 32 8.48 5.51 5.24
CA HIS A 32 9.92 5.37 5.15
C HIS A 32 10.35 4.33 6.17
N PHE A 33 10.86 3.21 5.68
CA PHE A 33 11.41 2.14 6.50
C PHE A 33 12.90 2.05 6.23
N SER A 34 13.68 1.93 7.30
CA SER A 34 15.11 1.70 7.21
C SER A 34 15.46 0.56 8.15
N THR A 35 16.19 -0.43 7.65
CA THR A 35 16.79 -1.51 8.44
C THR A 35 18.28 -1.53 8.18
N SER A 36 19.07 -1.79 9.22
CA SER A 36 20.53 -1.87 9.10
C SER A 36 21.00 -3.21 9.68
N TYR A 37 21.82 -3.91 8.91
CA TYR A 37 22.50 -5.13 9.30
C TYR A 37 23.99 -4.81 9.48
N PRO A 38 24.48 -4.73 10.74
CA PRO A 38 25.77 -4.12 11.09
C PRO A 38 27.01 -4.61 10.30
N SER A 39 26.96 -5.81 9.74
CA SER A 39 28.06 -6.45 9.01
C SER A 39 27.79 -6.73 7.53
N LEU A 40 26.60 -6.41 7.02
CA LEU A 40 26.16 -6.85 5.69
C LEU A 40 25.69 -5.68 4.82
N SER A 41 24.61 -5.02 5.22
CA SER A 41 23.90 -4.09 4.36
C SER A 41 22.98 -3.16 5.15
N GLN A 42 22.57 -2.08 4.51
CA GLN A 42 21.48 -1.22 4.96
C GLN A 42 20.39 -1.19 3.89
N GLU A 43 19.15 -1.35 4.30
CA GLU A 43 17.98 -1.33 3.40
C GLU A 43 17.12 -0.12 3.71
N LYS A 44 16.76 0.64 2.68
CA LYS A 44 15.82 1.76 2.76
C LYS A 44 14.66 1.49 1.81
N LEU A 45 13.47 1.34 2.37
CA LEU A 45 12.23 1.21 1.61
C LEU A 45 11.41 2.49 1.76
N LYS A 46 11.10 3.12 0.63
CA LYS A 46 10.18 4.24 0.55
C LYS A 46 8.91 3.79 -0.14
N MET A 47 7.76 3.98 0.49
CA MET A 47 6.45 3.68 -0.08
C MET A 47 5.62 4.97 -0.15
N THR A 48 4.98 5.22 -1.28
CA THR A 48 4.07 6.35 -1.49
C THR A 48 2.74 5.82 -1.99
N LEU A 49 1.67 6.15 -1.28
CA LEU A 49 0.29 5.84 -1.64
C LEU A 49 -0.41 7.15 -2.01
N GLN A 50 -0.97 7.23 -3.21
CA GLN A 50 -1.59 8.46 -3.70
C GLN A 50 -2.73 8.14 -4.68
N HIS A 51 -3.96 8.49 -4.31
CA HIS A 51 -5.15 8.35 -5.16
C HIS A 51 -5.24 6.96 -5.82
N GLY A 52 -5.14 5.89 -5.03
CA GLY A 52 -5.15 4.50 -5.51
C GLY A 52 -3.90 4.00 -6.22
N ARG A 53 -2.85 4.83 -6.32
CA ARG A 53 -1.54 4.42 -6.85
C ARG A 53 -0.57 4.13 -5.73
N ILE A 54 0.18 3.04 -5.86
CA ILE A 54 1.30 2.71 -4.98
C ILE A 54 2.60 2.83 -5.76
N LYS A 55 3.59 3.47 -5.14
CA LYS A 55 4.97 3.52 -5.61
C LYS A 55 5.89 3.13 -4.46
N GLU A 56 6.65 2.08 -4.67
CA GLU A 56 7.67 1.59 -3.75
C GLU A 56 9.06 1.71 -4.38
N GLN A 57 10.02 2.09 -3.55
CA GLN A 57 11.42 2.17 -3.92
C GLN A 57 12.25 1.56 -2.79
N LEU A 58 12.88 0.43 -3.08
CA LEU A 58 13.87 -0.21 -2.21
C LEU A 58 15.27 0.16 -2.71
N VAL A 59 16.09 0.68 -1.81
CA VAL A 59 17.51 0.90 -2.05
C VAL A 59 18.29 0.13 -0.99
N VAL A 60 19.16 -0.77 -1.44
CA VAL A 60 20.06 -1.54 -0.57
C VAL A 60 21.46 -1.00 -0.75
N TYR A 61 22.10 -0.73 0.38
CA TYR A 61 23.47 -0.28 0.49
C TYR A 61 24.32 -1.41 1.08
N ASP A 62 25.57 -1.53 0.65
CA ASP A 62 26.54 -2.37 1.34
C ASP A 62 27.10 -1.67 2.61
N LYS A 63 28.01 -2.35 3.30
CA LYS A 63 28.73 -1.82 4.46
C LYS A 63 29.55 -0.54 4.18
N GLU A 64 29.91 -0.28 2.92
CA GLU A 64 30.65 0.92 2.47
C GLU A 64 29.73 2.04 2.01
N GLN A 65 28.41 1.93 2.26
CA GLN A 65 27.38 2.88 1.83
C GLN A 65 27.26 3.00 0.30
N LYS A 66 27.73 2.00 -0.46
CA LYS A 66 27.52 1.93 -1.91
C LYS A 66 26.18 1.26 -2.21
N VAL A 67 25.45 1.82 -3.17
CA VAL A 67 24.18 1.23 -3.62
C VAL A 67 24.48 -0.06 -4.38
N ILE A 68 24.01 -1.20 -3.85
CA ILE A 68 24.18 -2.52 -4.47
C ILE A 68 22.92 -3.01 -5.18
N LEU A 69 21.75 -2.53 -4.76
CA LEU A 69 20.48 -2.87 -5.38
C LEU A 69 19.53 -1.70 -5.30
N THR A 70 18.85 -1.41 -6.41
CA THR A 70 17.67 -0.55 -6.41
C THR A 70 16.54 -1.31 -7.08
N LYS A 71 15.41 -1.43 -6.39
CA LYS A 71 14.17 -1.99 -6.95
C LYS A 71 13.07 -0.94 -6.85
N GLN A 72 12.27 -0.85 -7.89
CA GLN A 72 11.10 0.01 -7.94
C GLN A 72 9.89 -0.84 -8.31
N LEU A 73 8.80 -0.62 -7.59
CA LEU A 73 7.52 -1.24 -7.88
C LEU A 73 6.47 -0.14 -7.95
N ASN A 74 5.63 -0.19 -8.99
CA ASN A 74 4.50 0.71 -9.14
C ASN A 74 3.26 -0.15 -9.38
N GLY A 75 2.13 0.29 -8.85
CA GLY A 75 0.89 -0.44 -9.01
C GLY A 75 -0.32 0.37 -8.58
N TRP A 76 -1.43 -0.33 -8.49
CA TRP A 76 -2.69 0.18 -7.99
C TRP A 76 -3.06 -0.58 -6.73
N PHE A 77 -3.69 0.10 -5.79
CA PHE A 77 -4.23 -0.51 -4.58
C PHE A 77 -5.67 -0.08 -4.39
N PHE A 78 -6.41 -0.90 -3.66
CA PHE A 78 -7.76 -0.60 -3.22
C PHE A 78 -7.82 -0.73 -1.70
N ARG A 79 -8.28 0.32 -1.04
CA ARG A 79 -8.27 0.45 0.41
C ARG A 79 -9.70 0.33 0.94
N LEU A 80 -10.05 -0.87 1.40
CA LEU A 80 -11.35 -1.17 1.99
C LEU A 80 -11.50 -0.66 3.43
N PHE A 81 -10.40 -0.57 4.18
CA PHE A 81 -10.40 -0.18 5.59
C PHE A 81 -9.23 0.75 5.92
N ASP A 82 -9.44 1.60 6.92
CA ASP A 82 -8.34 2.29 7.58
C ASP A 82 -7.57 1.26 8.43
N HIS A 83 -6.42 0.81 7.94
CA HIS A 83 -5.44 0.11 8.77
C HIS A 83 -4.37 1.11 9.18
N TYR A 84 -4.28 1.39 10.49
CA TYR A 84 -3.02 1.46 11.24
C TYR A 84 -3.28 1.11 12.71
N TYR A 85 -2.59 0.08 13.18
CA TYR A 85 -1.73 0.18 14.36
C TYR A 85 -0.33 -0.24 13.92
#